data_AF-A0A0Q1AM89-F1
#
_entry.id   AF-A0A0Q1AM89-F1
#
_cell.length_a   1.000
_cell.length_b   1.000
_cell.length_c   1.000
_cell.angle_alpha   90.00
_cell.angle_beta   90.00
_cell.angle_gamma   90.00
#
_symmetry.space_group_name_H-M   'P 1'
#
loop_
_entity.id
_entity.type
_entity.pdbx_description
1 polymer ?
#
loop_
_entity_poly.entity_id
_entity_poly.type
_entity_poly.pdbx_seq_one_letter_code
_entity_poly.pdbx_strand_id
1 'polypeptide(L)'
;MRILDKYVIREYTKILLIILLAFSVLMIVVEVSDRMPRLIRRGATAEEMALFFLLRLPYLFLLTSPVVVLLSGMFLMNMLSKYHESIAIRSAGISIVRMVTPLFWIGLLISIVVMLLGEFVLPKTEEYRQYIYEEKIKNQKIEDKKMRSKIHYLGSSNNLYYIGFFDGYRNILKTIDITSFDPENGEIDKKITAKNAVWNGEEWIFEDCYIRYFDQGEIIVTFHEKISIAEVDITPIDFIKSAKNP
;
A
#
# COMPACT_ATOMS: atom_id res chain seq x y z
N MET A 1 -29.59 10.54 30.62
CA MET A 1 -30.09 9.70 29.50
C MET A 1 -31.43 9.12 29.89
N ARG A 2 -32.44 9.19 29.02
CA ARG A 2 -33.77 8.62 29.28
C ARG A 2 -33.67 7.09 29.16
N ILE A 3 -34.57 6.35 29.82
CA ILE A 3 -34.56 4.87 29.85
C ILE A 3 -34.56 4.27 28.44
N LEU A 4 -35.30 4.89 27.51
CA LEU A 4 -35.36 4.52 26.09
C LEU A 4 -33.99 4.59 25.39
N ASP A 5 -33.20 5.65 25.65
CA ASP A 5 -31.90 5.83 25.00
C ASP A 5 -30.94 4.69 25.40
N LYS A 6 -30.94 4.34 26.70
CA LYS A 6 -30.11 3.25 27.22
C LYS A 6 -30.52 1.89 26.67
N TYR A 7 -31.82 1.68 26.47
CA TYR A 7 -32.36 0.47 25.85
C TYR A 7 -31.91 0.34 24.39
N VAL A 8 -32.15 1.39 23.59
CA VAL A 8 -31.80 1.43 22.16
C VAL A 8 -30.29 1.24 21.95
N ILE A 9 -29.46 1.94 22.73
CA ILE A 9 -27.99 1.80 22.69
C ILE A 9 -27.58 0.36 23.02
N ARG A 10 -28.11 -0.21 24.11
CA ARG A 10 -27.77 -1.57 24.52
C ARG A 10 -28.13 -2.59 23.44
N GLU A 11 -29.32 -2.47 22.84
CA GLU A 11 -29.77 -3.43 21.84
C GLU A 11 -29.00 -3.27 20.53
N TYR A 12 -28.73 -2.03 20.11
CA TYR A 12 -27.86 -1.75 18.97
C TYR A 12 -26.45 -2.32 19.15
N THR A 13 -25.82 -2.09 20.31
CA THR A 13 -24.45 -2.59 20.57
C THR A 13 -24.38 -4.11 20.58
N LYS A 14 -25.39 -4.81 21.11
CA LYS A 14 -25.44 -6.29 21.03
C LYS A 14 -25.50 -6.76 19.58
N ILE A 15 -26.41 -6.19 18.79
CA ILE A 15 -26.57 -6.55 17.37
C ILE A 15 -25.27 -6.24 16.61
N LEU A 16 -24.66 -5.08 16.85
CA LEU A 16 -23.39 -4.67 16.27
C LEU A 16 -22.28 -5.67 16.56
N LEU A 17 -22.11 -6.10 17.82
CA LEU A 17 -21.08 -7.08 18.19
C LEU A 17 -21.30 -8.44 17.52
N ILE A 18 -22.54 -8.90 17.43
CA ILE A 18 -22.88 -10.18 16.78
C ILE A 18 -22.55 -10.11 15.28
N ILE A 19 -23.01 -9.06 14.60
CA ILE A 19 -22.77 -8.87 13.16
C ILE A 19 -21.28 -8.68 12.89
N LEU A 20 -20.59 -7.89 13.72
CA LEU A 20 -19.15 -7.68 13.60
C LEU A 20 -18.37 -8.99 13.74
N LEU A 21 -18.72 -9.83 14.72
CA LEU A 21 -18.06 -11.12 14.92
C LEU A 21 -18.33 -12.07 13.74
N ALA A 22 -19.57 -12.13 13.27
CA ALA A 22 -19.93 -12.93 12.10
C ALA A 22 -19.16 -12.49 10.84
N PHE A 23 -19.11 -11.18 10.57
CA PHE A 23 -18.35 -10.63 9.45
C PHE A 23 -16.84 -10.85 9.61
N SER A 24 -16.31 -10.74 10.83
CA SER A 24 -14.89 -10.98 11.10
C SER A 24 -14.51 -12.42 10.78
N VAL A 25 -15.31 -13.39 11.24
CA VAL A 25 -15.10 -14.82 10.92
C VAL A 25 -15.18 -15.07 9.42
N LEU A 26 -16.22 -14.54 8.77
CA LEU A 26 -16.41 -14.68 7.33
C LEU A 26 -15.20 -14.14 6.55
N MET A 27 -14.72 -12.95 6.90
CA MET A 27 -13.58 -12.32 6.22
C MET A 27 -12.27 -13.08 6.45
N ILE A 28 -12.04 -13.60 7.66
CA ILE A 28 -10.86 -14.45 7.92
C ILE A 28 -10.92 -15.70 7.04
N VAL A 29 -12.06 -16.36 6.92
CA VAL A 29 -12.22 -17.55 6.07
C VAL A 29 -11.92 -17.22 4.60
N VAL A 30 -12.43 -16.10 4.09
CA VAL A 30 -12.14 -15.64 2.72
C VAL A 30 -10.64 -15.38 2.52
N GLU A 31 -10.01 -14.64 3.44
CA GLU A 31 -8.60 -14.28 3.34
C GLU A 31 -7.69 -15.51 3.45
N VAL A 32 -8.03 -16.46 4.34
CA VAL A 32 -7.36 -17.76 4.43
C VAL A 32 -7.52 -18.52 3.13
N SER A 33 -8.73 -18.64 2.60
CA SER A 33 -8.97 -19.38 1.35
C SER A 33 -8.18 -18.84 0.16
N ASP A 34 -8.04 -17.52 0.04
CA ASP A 34 -7.29 -16.89 -1.07
C ASP A 34 -5.76 -16.93 -0.86
N ARG A 35 -5.28 -16.65 0.36
CA ARG A 35 -3.84 -16.45 0.60
C ARG A 35 -3.11 -17.71 1.07
N MET A 36 -3.78 -18.62 1.76
CA MET A 36 -3.16 -19.82 2.33
C MET A 36 -2.42 -20.68 1.29
N PRO A 37 -2.94 -20.93 0.06
CA PRO A 37 -2.20 -21.70 -0.93
C PRO A 37 -0.86 -21.05 -1.34
N ARG A 38 -0.81 -19.72 -1.40
CA ARG A 38 0.40 -18.95 -1.74
C ARG A 38 1.43 -18.98 -0.60
N LEU A 39 0.96 -18.95 0.64
CA LEU A 39 1.81 -19.00 1.84
C LEU A 39 2.43 -20.40 2.01
N ILE A 40 1.64 -21.46 1.83
CA ILE A 40 2.11 -22.86 1.91
C ILE A 40 3.16 -23.15 0.84
N ARG A 41 2.91 -22.75 -0.42
CA ARG A 41 3.89 -22.95 -1.52
C ARG A 41 5.24 -22.29 -1.27
N ARG A 42 5.29 -21.28 -0.40
CA ARG A 42 6.50 -20.55 -0.04
C ARG A 42 7.16 -21.05 1.25
N GLY A 43 6.64 -22.11 1.86
CA GLY A 43 7.23 -22.72 3.05
C GLY A 43 6.99 -21.94 4.36
N ALA A 44 5.97 -21.07 4.41
CA ALA A 44 5.63 -20.35 5.63
C ALA A 44 5.28 -21.32 6.78
N THR A 45 5.77 -21.03 7.98
CA THR A 45 5.40 -21.80 9.19
C THR A 45 3.99 -21.46 9.66
N ALA A 46 3.38 -22.36 10.44
CA ALA A 46 2.01 -22.15 10.96
C ALA A 46 1.90 -20.89 11.84
N GLU A 47 2.94 -20.57 12.60
CA GLU A 47 3.01 -19.36 13.43
C GLU A 47 3.04 -18.08 12.58
N GLU A 48 3.86 -18.05 11.53
CA GLU A 48 3.93 -16.91 10.59
C GLU A 48 2.60 -16.69 9.88
N MET A 49 1.93 -17.77 9.48
CA MET A 49 0.60 -17.68 8.88
C MET A 49 -0.42 -17.11 9.86
N ALA A 50 -0.45 -17.60 11.11
CA ALA A 50 -1.36 -17.09 12.14
C ALA A 50 -1.13 -15.60 12.41
N LEU A 51 0.13 -15.18 12.56
CA LEU A 51 0.50 -13.78 12.79
C LEU A 51 0.14 -12.91 11.57
N PHE A 52 0.36 -13.40 10.35
CA PHE A 52 0.01 -12.70 9.12
C PHE A 52 -1.49 -12.40 9.04
N PHE A 53 -2.35 -13.38 9.37
CA PHE A 53 -3.80 -13.18 9.37
C PHE A 53 -4.26 -12.29 10.53
N LEU A 54 -3.63 -12.38 11.70
CA LEU A 54 -3.96 -11.52 12.86
C LEU A 54 -3.64 -10.05 12.55
N LEU A 55 -2.50 -9.76 11.92
CA LEU A 55 -2.11 -8.42 11.47
C LEU A 55 -3.04 -7.87 10.37
N ARG A 56 -3.83 -8.72 9.72
CA ARG A 56 -4.82 -8.31 8.70
C ARG A 56 -6.16 -7.91 9.32
N LEU A 57 -6.45 -8.30 10.57
CA LEU A 57 -7.73 -8.00 11.23
C LEU A 57 -8.09 -6.50 11.26
N PRO A 58 -7.15 -5.57 11.58
CA PRO A 58 -7.48 -4.14 11.58
C PRO A 58 -7.94 -3.67 10.20
N TYR A 59 -7.25 -4.09 9.14
CA TYR A 59 -7.64 -3.78 7.77
C TYR A 59 -9.06 -4.28 7.44
N LEU A 60 -9.36 -5.53 7.81
CA LEU A 60 -10.69 -6.12 7.58
C LEU A 60 -11.79 -5.39 8.37
N PHE A 61 -11.48 -4.97 9.60
CA PHE A 61 -12.39 -4.18 10.43
C PHE A 61 -12.71 -2.84 9.77
N LEU A 62 -11.69 -2.11 9.30
CA LEU A 62 -11.89 -0.85 8.58
C LEU A 62 -12.78 -1.03 7.35
N LEU A 63 -12.47 -2.03 6.53
CA LEU A 63 -13.18 -2.33 5.28
C LEU A 63 -14.65 -2.68 5.53
N THR A 64 -14.94 -3.47 6.58
CA THR A 64 -16.29 -3.98 6.86
C THR A 64 -17.14 -3.06 7.74
N SER A 65 -16.51 -2.12 8.47
CA SER A 65 -17.20 -1.25 9.43
C SER A 65 -18.44 -0.54 8.85
N PRO A 66 -18.46 0.03 7.63
CA PRO A 66 -19.64 0.74 7.14
C PRO A 66 -20.82 -0.20 6.93
N VAL A 67 -20.54 -1.41 6.42
CA VAL A 67 -21.55 -2.45 6.17
C VAL A 67 -22.09 -2.99 7.48
N VAL A 68 -21.22 -3.28 8.44
CA VAL A 68 -21.61 -3.79 9.77
C VAL A 68 -22.48 -2.78 10.52
N VAL A 69 -22.13 -1.49 10.49
CA VAL A 69 -22.92 -0.41 11.12
C VAL A 69 -24.30 -0.29 10.49
N LEU A 70 -24.38 -0.33 9.15
CA LEU A 70 -25.63 -0.27 8.40
C LEU A 70 -26.54 -1.44 8.75
N LEU A 71 -26.02 -2.67 8.64
CA LEU A 71 -26.79 -3.89 8.94
C LEU A 71 -27.27 -3.89 10.38
N SER A 72 -26.45 -3.43 11.32
CA SER A 72 -26.85 -3.34 12.73
C SER A 72 -28.04 -2.40 12.95
N GLY A 73 -28.07 -1.28 12.22
CA GLY A 73 -29.21 -0.35 12.24
C GLY A 73 -30.47 -0.99 11.65
N MET A 74 -30.33 -1.71 10.54
CA MET A 74 -31.45 -2.43 9.92
C MET A 74 -32.01 -3.52 10.84
N PHE A 75 -31.15 -4.33 11.45
CA PHE A 75 -31.57 -5.39 12.37
C PHE A 75 -32.21 -4.84 13.63
N LEU A 76 -31.72 -3.72 14.18
CA LEU A 76 -32.37 -3.05 15.30
C LEU A 76 -33.79 -2.62 14.93
N MET A 77 -33.97 -1.95 13.78
CA MET A 77 -35.29 -1.52 13.33
C MET A 77 -36.22 -2.71 13.09
N ASN A 78 -35.68 -3.81 12.54
CA ASN A 78 -36.41 -5.05 12.36
C ASN A 78 -36.91 -5.62 13.69
N MET A 79 -36.03 -5.71 14.71
CA MET A 79 -36.38 -6.18 16.06
C MET A 79 -37.47 -5.31 16.71
N LEU A 80 -37.30 -3.99 16.68
CA LEU A 80 -38.28 -3.05 17.23
C LEU A 80 -39.63 -3.13 16.51
N SER A 81 -39.63 -3.43 15.21
CA SER A 81 -40.86 -3.65 14.44
C SER A 81 -41.52 -4.99 14.77
N LYS A 82 -40.72 -6.06 14.91
CA LYS A 82 -41.19 -7.43 15.16
C LYS A 82 -41.93 -7.56 16.49
N TYR A 83 -41.46 -6.87 17.53
CA TYR A 83 -42.09 -6.86 18.85
C TYR A 83 -43.09 -5.70 19.05
N HIS A 84 -43.47 -5.01 17.97
CA HIS A 84 -44.35 -3.82 17.99
C HIS A 84 -43.87 -2.67 18.91
N GLU A 85 -42.61 -2.69 19.36
CA GLU A 85 -42.02 -1.64 20.20
C GLU A 85 -41.97 -0.31 19.47
N SER A 86 -41.67 -0.32 18.17
CA SER A 86 -41.70 0.88 17.32
C SER A 86 -43.09 1.53 17.29
N ILE A 87 -44.16 0.74 17.28
CA ILE A 87 -45.55 1.23 17.32
C ILE A 87 -45.85 1.80 18.72
N ALA A 88 -45.49 1.08 19.78
CA ALA A 88 -45.70 1.52 21.16
C ALA A 88 -45.00 2.86 21.46
N ILE A 89 -43.75 3.02 21.01
CA ILE A 89 -42.98 4.27 21.16
C ILE A 89 -43.68 5.44 20.44
N ARG A 90 -44.20 5.20 19.22
CA ARG A 90 -44.93 6.22 18.45
C ARG A 90 -46.26 6.58 19.09
N SER A 91 -47.00 5.61 19.60
CA SER A 91 -48.26 5.83 20.32
C SER A 91 -48.05 6.61 21.63
N ALA A 92 -46.87 6.52 22.24
CA ALA A 92 -46.46 7.34 23.37
C ALA A 92 -46.06 8.79 23.00
N GLY A 93 -46.26 9.20 21.74
CA GLY A 93 -45.97 10.55 21.24
C GLY A 93 -44.48 10.81 20.98
N ILE A 94 -43.63 9.77 20.94
CA ILE A 94 -42.20 9.92 20.68
C ILE A 94 -41.95 9.81 19.17
N SER A 95 -41.28 10.81 18.59
CA SER A 95 -40.92 10.82 17.18
C SER A 95 -39.85 9.76 16.85
N ILE A 96 -39.90 9.21 15.63
CA ILE A 96 -38.92 8.22 15.17
C ILE A 96 -37.50 8.82 15.10
N VAL A 97 -37.40 10.10 14.73
CA VAL A 97 -36.11 10.82 14.65
C VAL A 97 -35.44 10.85 16.03
N ARG A 98 -36.21 11.09 17.09
CA ARG A 98 -35.71 11.07 18.46
C ARG A 98 -35.24 9.68 18.89
N MET A 99 -35.93 8.63 18.45
CA MET A 99 -35.54 7.23 18.72
C MET A 99 -34.18 6.88 18.08
N VAL A 100 -33.90 7.43 16.89
CA VAL A 100 -32.67 7.13 16.13
C VAL A 100 -31.51 8.06 16.50
N THR A 101 -31.79 9.20 17.15
CA THR A 101 -30.75 10.18 17.57
C THR A 101 -29.58 9.56 18.36
N PRO A 102 -29.79 8.61 19.30
CA PRO A 102 -28.69 7.93 19.99
C PRO A 102 -27.79 7.11 19.06
N LEU A 103 -28.33 6.54 17.98
CA LEU A 103 -27.55 5.79 17.00
C LEU A 103 -26.60 6.69 16.22
N PHE A 104 -26.99 7.95 15.98
CA PHE A 104 -26.13 8.91 15.30
C PHE A 104 -24.85 9.17 16.10
N TRP A 105 -24.98 9.35 17.42
CA TRP A 105 -23.83 9.51 18.31
C TRP A 105 -22.94 8.26 18.38
N ILE A 106 -23.55 7.07 18.37
CA ILE A 106 -22.79 5.81 18.29
C ILE A 106 -22.05 5.71 16.94
N GLY A 107 -22.71 6.03 15.83
CA GLY A 107 -22.11 6.02 14.50
C GLY A 107 -20.94 6.98 14.40
N LEU A 108 -21.07 8.19 14.98
CA LEU A 108 -20.00 9.16 15.06
C LEU A 108 -18.82 8.65 15.89
N LEU A 109 -19.09 8.02 17.04
CA LEU A 109 -18.05 7.38 17.87
C LEU A 109 -17.32 6.28 17.10
N ILE A 110 -18.06 5.40 16.40
CA ILE A 110 -17.48 4.32 15.58
C ILE A 110 -16.64 4.92 14.45
N SER A 111 -17.11 5.98 13.81
CA SER A 111 -16.35 6.66 12.74
C SER A 111 -15.02 7.21 13.24
N ILE A 112 -14.98 7.81 14.44
CA ILE A 112 -13.74 8.29 15.05
C ILE A 112 -12.80 7.11 15.35
N VAL A 113 -13.34 6.01 15.90
CA VAL A 113 -12.53 4.80 16.18
C VAL A 113 -11.93 4.22 14.90
N VAL A 114 -12.73 4.11 13.84
CA VAL A 114 -12.29 3.62 12.52
C VAL A 114 -11.21 4.53 11.94
N MET A 115 -11.38 5.86 12.04
CA MET A 115 -10.40 6.85 11.59
C MET A 115 -9.06 6.68 12.34
N LEU A 116 -9.09 6.61 13.67
CA LEU A 116 -7.89 6.43 14.48
C LEU A 116 -7.19 5.08 14.21
N LEU A 117 -7.96 4.01 14.01
CA LEU A 117 -7.40 2.72 13.61
C LEU A 117 -6.72 2.79 12.24
N GLY A 118 -7.33 3.51 11.28
CA GLY A 118 -6.78 3.70 9.95
C GLY A 118 -5.50 4.53 9.91
N GLU A 119 -5.40 5.54 10.76
CA GLU A 119 -4.26 6.45 10.77
C GLU A 119 -3.09 5.93 11.61
N PHE A 120 -3.35 5.31 12.76
CA PHE A 120 -2.28 4.95 13.71
C PHE A 120 -1.95 3.46 13.73
N VAL A 121 -2.95 2.59 13.58
CA VAL A 121 -2.76 1.14 13.74
C VAL A 121 -2.47 0.49 12.39
N LEU A 122 -3.27 0.79 11.38
CA LEU A 122 -3.19 0.16 10.07
C LEU A 122 -1.79 0.29 9.43
N PRO A 123 -1.13 1.48 9.40
CA PRO A 123 0.19 1.60 8.77
C PRO A 123 1.23 0.71 9.45
N LYS A 124 1.23 0.67 10.79
CA LYS A 124 2.17 -0.13 11.57
C LYS A 124 1.95 -1.63 11.36
N THR A 125 0.69 -2.06 11.34
CA THR A 125 0.36 -3.48 11.13
C THR A 125 0.65 -3.93 9.70
N GLU A 126 0.44 -3.05 8.72
CA GLU A 126 0.69 -3.33 7.31
C GLU A 126 2.19 -3.42 7.02
N GLU A 127 2.97 -2.47 7.56
CA GLU A 127 4.43 -2.45 7.46
C GLU A 127 5.03 -3.73 8.07
N TYR A 128 4.60 -4.10 9.28
CA TYR A 128 5.10 -5.30 9.94
C TYR A 128 4.68 -6.59 9.23
N ARG A 129 3.47 -6.63 8.66
CA ARG A 129 3.03 -7.78 7.85
C ARG A 129 3.82 -7.90 6.56
N GLN A 130 4.12 -6.77 5.90
CA GLN A 130 4.95 -6.76 4.70
C GLN A 130 6.37 -7.24 5.02
N TYR A 131 6.95 -6.77 6.12
CA TYR A 131 8.23 -7.24 6.63
C TYR A 131 8.26 -8.76 6.83
N ILE A 132 7.27 -9.32 7.53
CA ILE A 132 7.16 -10.79 7.72
C ILE A 132 7.04 -11.51 6.37
N TYR A 133 6.23 -10.98 5.46
CA TYR A 133 6.00 -11.60 4.16
C TYR A 133 7.26 -11.60 3.27
N GLU A 134 8.04 -10.52 3.29
CA GLU A 134 9.25 -10.38 2.49
C GLU A 134 10.42 -11.17 3.08
N GLU A 135 10.74 -10.96 4.36
CA GLU A 135 11.89 -11.59 4.99
C GLU A 135 11.70 -13.08 5.25
N LYS A 136 10.56 -13.46 5.86
CA LYS A 136 10.38 -14.82 6.36
C LYS A 136 9.77 -15.76 5.32
N ILE A 137 8.86 -15.25 4.49
CA ILE A 137 8.08 -16.09 3.56
C ILE A 137 8.67 -16.08 2.15
N LYS A 138 9.25 -14.96 1.70
CA LYS A 138 9.78 -14.87 0.33
C LYS A 138 11.26 -15.25 0.22
N ASN A 139 11.98 -15.39 1.35
CA ASN A 139 13.45 -15.58 1.39
C ASN A 139 14.21 -14.58 0.49
N GLN A 140 13.60 -13.42 0.22
CA GLN A 140 14.22 -12.30 -0.44
C GLN A 140 14.49 -11.31 0.68
N LYS A 141 15.73 -11.30 1.20
CA LYS A 141 16.22 -10.19 2.02
C LYS A 141 15.75 -8.91 1.33
N ILE A 142 15.09 -8.05 2.10
CA ILE A 142 14.66 -6.71 1.69
C ILE A 142 15.73 -6.18 0.73
N GLU A 143 15.35 -5.82 -0.50
CA GLU A 143 16.19 -4.92 -1.28
C GLU A 143 16.42 -3.74 -0.36
N ASP A 144 17.59 -3.71 0.26
CA ASP A 144 18.00 -2.65 1.15
C ASP A 144 17.62 -1.36 0.42
N LYS A 145 17.03 -0.36 1.07
CA LYS A 145 16.66 0.87 0.34
C LYS A 145 17.88 1.49 -0.36
N LYS A 146 19.08 1.10 0.07
CA LYS A 146 20.36 1.35 -0.58
C LYS A 146 20.72 0.31 -1.66
N MET A 147 20.31 -0.95 -1.61
CA MET A 147 20.58 -1.97 -2.62
C MET A 147 19.33 -2.32 -3.44
N ARG A 148 19.18 -1.73 -4.62
CA ARG A 148 18.01 -1.91 -5.49
C ARG A 148 18.38 -2.54 -6.82
N SER A 149 17.52 -3.37 -7.39
CA SER A 149 17.66 -3.89 -8.75
C SER A 149 16.54 -3.39 -9.65
N LYS A 150 16.80 -3.37 -10.97
CA LYS A 150 15.81 -3.03 -12.01
C LYS A 150 15.09 -1.70 -11.77
N ILE A 151 15.86 -0.64 -11.55
CA ILE A 151 15.31 0.71 -11.38
C ILE A 151 15.00 1.28 -12.76
N HIS A 152 13.78 1.79 -12.92
CA HIS A 152 13.37 2.62 -14.04
C HIS A 152 13.09 4.03 -13.52
N TYR A 153 13.74 5.03 -14.12
CA TYR A 153 13.59 6.42 -13.73
C TYR A 153 13.48 7.31 -14.96
N LEU A 154 12.57 8.28 -14.92
CA LEU A 154 12.41 9.28 -15.97
C LEU A 154 12.98 10.60 -15.45
N GLY A 155 14.05 11.09 -16.09
CA GLY A 155 14.68 12.36 -15.73
C GLY A 155 13.95 13.57 -16.29
N SER A 156 14.37 14.76 -15.86
CA SER A 156 13.76 16.05 -16.24
C SER A 156 13.84 16.35 -17.75
N SER A 157 14.88 15.85 -18.42
CA SER A 157 15.14 16.07 -19.85
C SER A 157 14.54 14.98 -20.75
N ASN A 158 13.46 14.32 -20.32
CA ASN A 158 12.82 13.19 -20.99
C ASN A 158 13.74 11.96 -21.23
N ASN A 159 14.84 11.89 -20.48
CA ASN A 159 15.78 10.77 -20.52
C ASN A 159 15.25 9.60 -19.70
N LEU A 160 15.22 8.41 -20.31
CA LEU A 160 14.86 7.17 -19.64
C LEU A 160 16.11 6.47 -19.12
N TYR A 161 16.17 6.29 -17.80
CA TYR A 161 17.25 5.60 -17.11
C TYR A 161 16.78 4.22 -16.68
N TYR A 162 17.52 3.20 -17.12
CA TYR A 162 17.42 1.84 -16.62
C TYR A 162 18.72 1.47 -15.90
N ILE A 163 18.58 1.02 -14.65
CA ILE A 163 19.70 0.59 -13.82
C ILE A 163 19.40 -0.82 -13.34
N GLY A 164 20.25 -1.76 -13.74
CA GLY A 164 20.13 -3.16 -13.34
C GLY A 164 20.37 -3.35 -11.85
N PHE A 165 21.32 -2.62 -11.26
CA PHE A 165 21.60 -2.68 -9.83
C PHE A 165 22.22 -1.37 -9.29
N PHE A 166 21.77 -0.90 -8.14
CA PHE A 166 22.30 0.24 -7.40
C PHE A 166 22.72 -0.20 -6.01
N ASP A 167 23.93 0.17 -5.60
CA ASP A 167 24.46 0.03 -4.24
C ASP A 167 24.72 1.42 -3.64
N GLY A 168 23.81 1.88 -2.81
CA GLY A 168 23.81 3.16 -2.10
C GLY A 168 24.64 3.17 -0.82
N TYR A 169 25.35 2.09 -0.47
CA TYR A 169 26.44 2.18 0.52
C TYR A 169 27.73 2.65 -0.12
N ARG A 170 27.97 2.21 -1.36
CA ARG A 170 29.17 2.54 -2.14
C ARG A 170 28.91 3.59 -3.23
N ASN A 171 27.64 3.98 -3.42
CA ASN A 171 27.15 4.80 -4.54
C ASN A 171 27.63 4.28 -5.89
N ILE A 172 27.41 2.98 -6.13
CA ILE A 172 27.78 2.28 -7.37
C ILE A 172 26.52 1.88 -8.12
N LEU A 173 26.50 2.11 -9.43
CA LEU A 173 25.52 1.59 -10.37
C LEU A 173 26.15 0.46 -11.18
N LYS A 174 25.36 -0.57 -11.52
CA LYS A 174 25.73 -1.63 -12.44
C LYS A 174 24.64 -1.84 -13.48
N THR A 175 25.06 -2.14 -14.70
CA THR A 175 24.18 -2.30 -15.87
C THR A 175 23.31 -1.07 -16.06
N ILE A 176 23.91 -0.04 -16.65
CA ILE A 176 23.23 1.24 -16.87
C ILE A 176 22.89 1.35 -18.34
N ASP A 177 21.63 1.66 -18.63
CA ASP A 177 21.16 2.05 -19.95
C ASP A 177 20.43 3.39 -19.82
N ILE A 178 20.94 4.41 -20.49
CA ILE A 178 20.34 5.74 -20.58
C ILE A 178 19.89 5.92 -22.02
N THR A 179 18.63 6.23 -22.22
CA THR A 179 18.06 6.49 -23.55
C THR A 179 17.48 7.89 -23.58
N SER A 180 17.97 8.71 -24.50
CA SER A 180 17.50 10.06 -24.76
C SER A 180 16.65 10.08 -26.02
N PHE A 181 15.61 10.89 -26.00
CA PHE A 181 14.65 11.01 -27.10
C PHE A 181 14.68 12.42 -27.66
N ASP A 182 14.59 12.55 -28.97
CA ASP A 182 14.43 13.83 -29.65
C ASP A 182 13.04 14.43 -29.32
N PRO A 183 12.95 15.66 -28.79
CA PRO A 183 11.70 16.31 -28.43
C PRO A 183 10.69 16.50 -29.58
N GLU A 184 11.15 16.58 -30.84
CA GLU A 184 10.30 16.93 -31.99
C GLU A 184 9.59 15.71 -32.59
N ASN A 185 10.27 14.56 -32.68
CA ASN A 185 9.76 13.35 -33.34
C ASN A 185 9.56 12.16 -32.38
N GLY A 186 10.10 12.22 -31.15
CA GLY A 186 10.05 11.12 -30.17
C GLY A 186 10.93 9.91 -30.51
N GLU A 187 11.81 10.02 -31.50
CA GLU A 187 12.79 8.98 -31.84
C GLU A 187 13.97 8.98 -30.86
N ILE A 188 14.70 7.88 -30.81
CA ILE A 188 15.88 7.75 -29.96
C ILE A 188 17.03 8.51 -30.62
N ASP A 189 17.52 9.57 -29.99
CA ASP A 189 18.68 10.34 -30.46
C ASP A 189 20.00 9.74 -29.95
N LYS A 190 20.03 9.37 -28.66
CA LYS A 190 21.25 8.94 -27.98
C LYS A 190 20.98 7.79 -27.03
N LYS A 191 21.86 6.80 -27.02
CA LYS A 191 21.85 5.71 -26.03
C LYS A 191 23.23 5.51 -25.41
N ILE A 192 23.27 5.55 -24.09
CA ILE A 192 24.48 5.30 -23.30
C ILE A 192 24.29 3.97 -22.58
N THR A 193 25.18 3.02 -22.83
CA THR A 193 25.21 1.73 -22.11
C THR A 193 26.53 1.63 -21.37
N ALA A 194 26.50 1.47 -20.05
CA ALA A 194 27.69 1.32 -19.22
C ALA A 194 27.60 0.12 -18.28
N LYS A 195 28.74 -0.50 -18.00
CA LYS A 195 28.79 -1.67 -17.12
C LYS A 195 28.70 -1.28 -15.65
N ASN A 196 29.49 -0.29 -15.25
CA ASN A 196 29.50 0.26 -13.90
C ASN A 196 29.49 1.79 -13.96
N ALA A 197 29.01 2.42 -12.89
CA ALA A 197 29.28 3.83 -12.63
C ALA A 197 29.48 4.09 -11.15
N VAL A 198 30.38 5.00 -10.81
CA VAL A 198 30.71 5.38 -9.44
C VAL A 198 30.48 6.87 -9.26
N TRP A 199 29.79 7.25 -8.19
CA TRP A 199 29.57 8.65 -7.86
C TRP A 199 30.80 9.24 -7.15
N ASN A 200 31.36 10.33 -7.69
CA ASN A 200 32.52 11.02 -7.10
C ASN A 200 32.14 12.18 -6.16
N GLY A 201 30.86 12.35 -5.85
CA GLY A 201 30.36 13.47 -5.03
C GLY A 201 29.65 14.54 -5.86
N GLU A 202 30.11 14.78 -7.09
CA GLU A 202 29.55 15.78 -8.02
C GLU A 202 28.99 15.17 -9.30
N GLU A 203 29.66 14.15 -9.87
CA GLU A 203 29.28 13.53 -11.15
C GLU A 203 29.39 11.99 -11.11
N TRP A 204 28.68 11.34 -12.03
CA TRP A 204 28.80 9.90 -12.28
C TRP A 204 29.98 9.62 -13.21
N ILE A 205 30.91 8.80 -12.74
CA ILE A 205 32.00 8.29 -13.57
C ILE A 205 31.61 6.92 -14.08
N PHE A 206 31.37 6.82 -15.39
CA PHE A 206 31.00 5.58 -16.07
C PHE A 206 32.25 4.79 -16.47
N GLU A 207 32.21 3.47 -16.28
CA GLU A 207 33.25 2.53 -16.67
C GLU A 207 32.69 1.53 -17.71
N ASP A 208 33.52 1.18 -18.69
CA ASP A 208 33.15 0.36 -19.86
C ASP A 208 31.88 0.90 -20.54
N CYS A 209 31.95 2.15 -21.00
CA CYS A 209 30.81 2.89 -21.53
C CYS A 209 30.79 2.90 -23.06
N TYR A 210 29.63 2.59 -23.64
CA TYR A 210 29.33 2.73 -25.06
C TYR A 210 28.31 3.84 -25.24
N ILE A 211 28.67 4.86 -26.03
CA ILE A 211 27.77 5.94 -26.43
C ILE A 211 27.39 5.69 -27.89
N ARG A 212 26.09 5.59 -28.15
CA ARG A 212 25.52 5.42 -29.49
C ARG A 212 24.69 6.66 -29.83
N TYR A 213 25.01 7.29 -30.94
CA TYR A 213 24.17 8.33 -31.56
C TYR A 213 23.44 7.73 -32.75
N PHE A 214 22.17 8.09 -32.90
CA PHE A 214 21.30 7.62 -33.97
C PHE A 214 20.91 8.82 -34.82
N ASP A 215 21.54 8.95 -35.98
CA ASP A 215 21.26 10.03 -36.93
C ASP A 215 20.83 9.43 -38.26
N GLN A 216 19.56 9.62 -38.64
CA GLN A 216 18.98 9.23 -39.94
C GLN A 216 19.35 7.82 -40.45
N GLY A 217 19.50 6.84 -39.55
CA GLY A 217 19.81 5.45 -39.86
C GLY A 217 21.30 5.06 -39.77
N GLU A 218 22.21 6.02 -39.55
CA GLU A 218 23.58 5.74 -39.17
C GLU A 218 23.72 5.66 -37.65
N ILE A 219 24.50 4.67 -37.18
CA ILE A 219 24.78 4.48 -35.76
C ILE A 219 26.26 4.74 -35.51
N ILE A 220 26.56 5.86 -34.86
CA ILE A 220 27.92 6.18 -34.45
C ILE A 220 28.13 5.64 -33.04
N VAL A 221 29.02 4.66 -32.89
CA VAL A 221 29.35 4.05 -31.59
C VAL A 221 30.73 4.49 -31.15
N THR A 222 30.80 5.10 -29.96
CA THR A 222 32.06 5.47 -29.31
C THR A 222 32.21 4.68 -28.02
N PHE A 223 33.39 4.09 -27.81
CA PHE A 223 33.73 3.38 -26.58
C PHE A 223 34.65 4.23 -25.71
N HIS A 224 34.35 4.26 -24.42
CA HIS A 224 35.16 4.92 -23.40
C HIS A 224 35.39 3.96 -22.22
N GLU A 225 36.65 3.74 -21.88
CA GLU A 225 37.01 2.94 -20.70
C GLU A 225 36.54 3.61 -19.41
N LYS A 226 36.73 4.94 -19.33
CA LYS A 226 36.25 5.77 -18.22
C LYS A 226 35.85 7.16 -18.74
N ILE A 227 34.62 7.60 -18.44
CA ILE A 227 34.12 8.92 -18.86
C ILE A 227 33.19 9.50 -17.79
N SER A 228 33.32 10.81 -17.54
CA SER A 228 32.31 11.56 -16.80
C SER A 228 31.35 12.21 -17.80
N ILE A 229 30.06 12.06 -17.57
CA ILE A 229 29.01 12.63 -18.42
C ILE A 229 28.21 13.62 -17.59
N ALA A 230 28.52 14.91 -17.73
CA ALA A 230 27.88 16.00 -16.98
C ALA A 230 26.38 16.18 -17.30
N GLU A 231 25.90 15.62 -18.41
CA GLU A 231 24.51 15.67 -18.87
C GLU A 231 23.55 14.74 -18.08
N VAL A 232 24.09 14.02 -17.09
CA VAL A 232 23.34 13.06 -16.27
C VAL A 232 22.79 13.75 -15.02
N ASP A 233 21.55 14.22 -15.09
CA ASP A 233 20.87 15.03 -14.04
C ASP A 233 20.42 14.23 -12.80
N ILE A 234 20.83 12.97 -12.64
CA ILE A 234 20.36 12.07 -11.58
C ILE A 234 21.38 11.95 -10.44
N THR A 235 20.94 12.12 -9.20
CA THR A 235 21.80 11.90 -8.03
C THR A 235 21.52 10.56 -7.35
N PRO A 236 22.47 9.99 -6.57
CA PRO A 236 22.23 8.81 -5.75
C PRO A 236 21.02 8.95 -4.81
N ILE A 237 20.71 10.18 -4.39
CA ILE A 237 19.60 10.50 -3.49
C ILE A 237 18.24 10.32 -4.18
N ASP A 238 18.17 10.54 -5.49
CA ASP A 238 16.93 10.41 -6.26
C ASP A 238 16.50 8.94 -6.38
N PHE A 239 17.45 8.01 -6.45
CA PHE A 239 17.17 6.58 -6.40
C PHE A 239 16.66 6.10 -5.04
N ILE A 240 17.12 6.73 -3.96
CA ILE A 240 16.65 6.45 -2.60
C ILE A 240 15.26 7.07 -2.37
N LYS A 241 15.01 8.29 -2.89
CA LYS A 241 13.70 8.97 -2.78
C LYS A 241 12.62 8.32 -3.65
N SER A 242 12.96 7.86 -4.86
CA SER A 242 12.06 7.09 -5.73
C SER A 242 11.58 5.79 -5.08
N ALA A 243 12.31 5.24 -4.11
CA ALA A 243 11.87 4.07 -3.34
C ALA A 243 10.77 4.40 -2.30
N LYS A 244 10.46 5.68 -2.09
CA LYS A 244 9.48 6.15 -1.10
C LYS A 244 8.10 6.33 -1.76
N ASN A 245 7.55 5.24 -2.30
CA ASN A 245 6.16 4.98 -2.72
C ASN A 245 5.41 6.02 -3.60
N PRO A 246 4.58 5.58 -4.57
CA PRO A 246 3.25 6.16 -4.74
C PRO A 246 2.31 5.76 -3.59
#